data_AF-A0A1B1C7X2-F1
#
_entry.id   AF-A0A1B1C7X2-F1
#
_cell.length_a   1.000
_cell.length_b   1.000
_cell.length_c   1.000
_cell.angle_alpha   90.00
_cell.angle_beta   90.00
_cell.angle_gamma   90.00
#
_symmetry.space_group_name_H-M   'P 1'
#
loop_
_entity.id
_entity.type
_entity.pdbx_description
1 polymer ?
#
loop_
_entity_poly.entity_id
_entity_poly.type
_entity_poly.pdbx_seq_one_letter_code
_entity_poly.pdbx_strand_id
1 'polypeptide(L)'
;MHRAENLRNWLYDKGLPDSLRSHVTSLAPECWAAQPLYEELYCARGDMENRIKECQLDLYADRTSAHTMRANQLRLWFASLAYVLIGALRRLGLAHTRLADATCGTIRLKLLKIGAQVRVSVRRIKVAMASACPYAEEFALAHARIRGCGPMMPPDPNPPTNNREYITGPDKTPHIAATTARVLHVDATPAGSARNQ
;
A
#
# COMPACT_ATOMS: atom_id res chain seq x y z
N MET A 1 -14.11 28.09 13.65
CA MET A 1 -13.37 27.90 14.92
C MET A 1 -14.31 27.72 16.11
N HIS A 2 -15.37 28.53 16.26
CA HIS A 2 -16.35 28.44 17.36
C HIS A 2 -16.98 27.03 17.61
N ARG A 3 -17.21 26.25 16.55
CA ARG A 3 -17.83 24.91 16.66
C ARG A 3 -16.87 23.84 17.22
N ALA A 4 -15.56 24.04 17.08
CA ALA A 4 -14.54 23.10 17.56
C ALA A 4 -14.17 23.32 19.02
N GLU A 5 -14.26 24.55 19.53
CA GLU A 5 -14.14 24.86 20.97
C GLU A 5 -15.35 24.32 21.75
N ASN A 6 -16.57 24.48 21.22
CA ASN A 6 -17.77 23.92 21.85
C ASN A 6 -17.73 22.39 21.97
N LEU A 7 -17.17 21.70 20.97
CA LEU A 7 -17.02 20.24 21.02
C LEU A 7 -16.00 19.82 22.07
N ARG A 8 -14.89 20.57 22.20
CA ARG A 8 -13.83 20.30 23.20
C ARG A 8 -14.33 20.50 24.62
N ASN A 9 -15.06 21.58 24.88
CA ASN A 9 -15.64 21.87 26.19
C ASN A 9 -16.71 20.83 26.57
N TRP A 10 -17.51 20.37 25.60
CA TRP A 10 -18.49 19.29 25.80
C TRP A 10 -17.83 17.93 26.10
N LEU A 11 -16.72 17.61 25.42
CA LEU A 11 -15.95 16.39 25.69
C LEU A 11 -15.30 16.41 27.08
N TYR A 12 -14.76 17.55 27.49
CA TYR A 12 -14.20 17.78 28.83
C TYR A 12 -15.27 17.62 29.92
N ASP A 13 -16.46 18.21 29.74
CA ASP A 13 -17.59 18.12 30.67
C ASP A 13 -18.12 16.67 30.82
N LYS A 14 -17.95 15.84 29.79
CA LYS A 14 -18.30 14.41 29.80
C LYS A 14 -17.19 13.50 30.34
N GLY A 15 -16.06 14.06 30.79
CA GLY A 15 -14.93 13.29 31.34
C GLY A 15 -14.23 12.39 30.33
N LEU A 16 -14.41 12.66 29.03
CA LEU A 16 -13.78 11.89 27.95
C LEU A 16 -12.33 12.36 27.77
N PRO A 17 -11.39 11.45 27.47
CA PRO A 17 -10.00 11.82 27.27
C PRO A 17 -9.85 12.77 26.08
N ASP A 18 -8.90 13.72 26.20
CA ASP A 18 -8.57 14.70 25.15
C ASP A 18 -8.22 14.07 23.79
N SER A 19 -7.86 12.78 23.78
CA SER A 19 -7.53 12.00 22.60
C SER A 19 -8.66 11.10 22.11
N LEU A 20 -9.93 11.49 22.25
CA LEU A 20 -11.04 10.74 21.66
C LEU A 20 -10.87 10.67 20.13
N ARG A 21 -10.70 9.45 19.60
CA ARG A 21 -10.60 9.22 18.15
C ARG A 21 -12.00 9.03 17.57
N SER A 22 -12.47 10.03 16.83
CA SER A 22 -13.72 9.98 16.08
C SER A 22 -13.46 9.73 14.60
N HIS A 23 -14.21 8.80 13.99
CA HIS A 23 -14.14 8.53 12.56
C HIS A 23 -15.51 8.71 11.94
N VAL A 24 -15.55 9.35 10.77
CA VAL A 24 -16.78 9.62 10.03
C VAL A 24 -16.79 8.74 8.80
N THR A 25 -17.85 7.96 8.61
CA THR A 25 -17.96 7.02 7.50
C THR A 25 -19.29 7.14 6.78
N SER A 26 -19.27 6.90 5.48
CA SER A 26 -20.45 6.71 4.62
C SER A 26 -20.95 5.26 4.62
N LEU A 27 -20.20 4.34 5.23
CA LEU A 27 -20.50 2.91 5.21
C LEU A 27 -21.64 2.56 6.16
N ALA A 28 -22.51 1.67 5.69
CA ALA A 28 -23.67 1.20 6.45
C ALA A 28 -23.22 0.42 7.70
N PRO A 29 -23.79 0.70 8.90
CA PRO A 29 -23.43 0.01 10.14
C PRO A 29 -23.68 -1.50 10.10
N GLU A 30 -24.64 -1.93 9.28
CA GLU A 30 -25.01 -3.34 9.11
C GLU A 30 -23.93 -4.12 8.33
N CYS A 31 -23.12 -3.40 7.53
CA CYS A 31 -22.03 -3.97 6.74
C CYS A 31 -20.68 -3.92 7.48
N TRP A 32 -20.50 -2.99 8.41
CA TRP A 32 -19.23 -2.77 9.12
C TRP A 32 -19.44 -2.39 10.57
N ALA A 33 -19.04 -3.29 11.48
CA ALA A 33 -18.91 -2.97 12.89
C ALA A 33 -17.80 -1.93 13.11
N ALA A 34 -17.97 -1.08 14.13
CA ALA A 34 -17.13 0.10 14.31
C ALA A 34 -15.64 -0.21 14.60
N GLN A 35 -15.35 -1.31 15.31
CA GLN A 35 -13.97 -1.74 15.57
C GLN A 35 -13.27 -2.28 14.31
N PRO A 36 -13.80 -3.27 13.56
CA PRO A 36 -13.22 -3.70 12.28
C PRO A 36 -13.10 -2.56 11.25
N LEU A 37 -14.07 -1.65 11.21
CA LEU A 37 -13.99 -0.46 10.37
C LEU A 37 -12.74 0.37 10.67
N TYR A 38 -12.42 0.54 11.96
CA TYR A 38 -11.23 1.27 12.37
C TYR A 38 -9.95 0.48 12.11
N GLU A 39 -9.86 -0.76 12.60
CA GLU A 39 -8.64 -1.54 12.61
C GLU A 39 -8.26 -2.09 11.23
N GLU A 40 -9.24 -2.49 10.41
CA GLU A 40 -8.97 -3.15 9.13
C GLU A 40 -9.04 -2.18 7.95
N LEU A 41 -10.00 -1.25 7.96
CA LEU A 41 -10.22 -0.34 6.83
C LEU A 41 -9.51 1.00 7.03
N TYR A 42 -9.73 1.64 8.18
CA TYR A 42 -9.17 2.96 8.43
C TYR A 42 -7.67 2.89 8.70
N CYS A 43 -7.19 1.94 9.52
CA CYS A 43 -5.76 1.76 9.78
C CYS A 43 -4.99 1.31 8.53
N ALA A 44 -5.60 0.54 7.62
CA ALA A 44 -4.99 0.21 6.32
C ALA A 44 -4.71 1.45 5.46
N ARG A 45 -5.39 2.60 5.69
CA ARG A 45 -5.02 3.88 5.06
C ARG A 45 -3.58 4.30 5.42
N GLY A 46 -3.10 3.93 6.61
CA GLY A 46 -1.73 4.17 7.03
C GLY A 46 -0.70 3.55 6.09
N ASP A 47 -1.05 2.47 5.39
CA ASP A 47 -0.19 1.88 4.37
C ASP A 47 0.07 2.83 3.22
N MET A 48 -0.89 3.69 2.85
CA MET A 48 -0.69 4.66 1.77
C MET A 48 0.42 5.68 2.12
N GLU A 49 0.50 6.09 3.38
CA GLU A 49 1.61 6.94 3.86
C GLU A 49 2.94 6.19 3.80
N ASN A 50 2.95 4.90 4.17
CA ASN A 50 4.14 4.05 4.05
C ASN A 50 4.59 3.91 2.59
N ARG A 51 3.65 3.79 1.64
CA ARG A 51 3.94 3.75 0.18
C ARG A 51 4.52 5.08 -0.32
N ILE A 52 4.01 6.22 0.14
CA ILE A 52 4.55 7.55 -0.19
C ILE A 52 5.99 7.69 0.34
N LYS A 53 6.24 7.29 1.60
CA LYS A 53 7.58 7.29 2.19
C LYS A 53 8.54 6.37 1.44
N GLU A 54 8.08 5.18 1.04
CA GLU A 54 8.88 4.25 0.24
C GLU A 54 9.28 4.89 -1.10
N CYS A 55 8.36 5.56 -1.79
CA CYS A 55 8.66 6.26 -3.04
C CYS A 55 9.66 7.42 -2.85
N GLN A 56 9.52 8.20 -1.78
CA GLN A 56 10.44 9.28 -1.45
C GLN A 56 11.84 8.76 -1.13
N LEU A 57 11.96 7.81 -0.20
CA LEU A 57 13.24 7.33 0.32
C LEU A 57 13.96 6.38 -0.65
N ASP A 58 13.23 5.45 -1.27
CA ASP A 58 13.83 4.38 -2.05
C ASP A 58 13.88 4.67 -3.57
N LEU A 59 13.04 5.57 -4.05
CA LEU A 59 12.95 5.97 -5.48
C LEU A 59 13.28 7.44 -5.73
N TYR A 60 13.75 8.16 -4.71
CA TYR A 60 14.24 9.54 -4.81
C TYR A 60 13.19 10.55 -5.28
N ALA A 61 11.91 10.32 -4.96
CA ALA A 61 10.82 11.22 -5.33
C ALA A 61 10.93 12.60 -4.65
N ASP A 62 11.75 12.73 -3.60
CA ASP A 62 12.07 13.96 -2.87
C ASP A 62 13.13 14.83 -3.57
N ARG A 63 13.85 14.29 -4.56
CA ARG A 63 14.95 15.00 -5.26
C ARG A 63 14.44 15.92 -6.38
N THR A 64 13.68 16.94 -5.99
CA THR A 64 13.15 17.98 -6.91
C THR A 64 14.08 19.21 -6.99
N SER A 65 15.34 19.01 -7.37
CA SER A 65 16.37 20.06 -7.38
C SER A 65 16.61 20.70 -8.75
N ALA A 66 15.76 20.44 -9.75
CA ALA A 66 15.92 21.05 -11.06
C ALA A 66 15.47 22.51 -11.06
N HIS A 67 16.06 23.31 -11.96
CA HIS A 67 15.76 24.74 -12.10
C HIS A 67 14.32 25.06 -12.50
N THR A 68 13.57 24.10 -13.06
CA THR A 68 12.20 24.32 -13.52
C THR A 68 11.21 23.37 -12.85
N MET A 69 10.01 23.89 -12.56
CA MET A 69 8.91 23.12 -11.98
C MET A 69 8.52 21.92 -12.86
N ARG A 70 8.46 22.10 -14.18
CA ARG A 70 8.12 21.03 -15.14
C ARG A 70 9.12 19.88 -15.09
N ALA A 71 10.42 20.16 -14.95
CA ALA A 71 11.42 19.12 -14.82
C ALA A 71 11.31 18.35 -13.50
N ASN A 72 10.86 19.00 -12.42
CA ASN A 72 10.59 18.35 -11.15
C ASN A 72 9.31 17.50 -11.19
N GLN A 73 8.26 17.96 -11.89
CA GLN A 73 7.05 17.16 -12.12
C GLN A 73 7.35 15.88 -12.91
N LEU A 74 8.15 15.97 -13.98
CA LEU A 74 8.54 14.80 -14.75
C LEU A 74 9.35 13.79 -13.92
N ARG A 75 10.26 14.27 -13.06
CA ARG A 75 10.99 13.42 -12.11
C ARG A 75 10.04 12.67 -11.18
N LEU A 76 9.05 13.36 -10.63
CA LEU A 76 8.04 12.75 -9.78
C LEU A 76 7.22 11.71 -10.55
N TRP A 77 6.84 11.98 -11.79
CA TRP A 77 6.15 10.99 -12.64
C TRP A 77 6.99 9.73 -12.88
N PHE A 78 8.29 9.86 -13.12
CA PHE A 78 9.18 8.70 -13.26
C PHE A 78 9.32 7.92 -11.95
N ALA A 79 9.37 8.59 -10.80
CA ALA A 79 9.39 7.91 -9.51
C ALA A 79 8.08 7.12 -9.28
N SER A 80 6.92 7.72 -9.57
CA SER A 80 5.61 7.06 -9.51
C SER A 80 5.51 5.87 -10.46
N LEU A 81 6.01 6.00 -11.70
CA LEU A 81 6.05 4.91 -12.67
C LEU A 81 6.94 3.76 -12.17
N ALA A 82 8.13 4.07 -11.68
CA ALA A 82 9.05 3.08 -11.13
C ALA A 82 8.42 2.32 -9.95
N TYR A 83 7.68 3.03 -9.09
CA TYR A 83 6.95 2.42 -7.98
C TYR A 83 5.92 1.38 -8.46
N VAL A 84 5.11 1.73 -9.47
CA VAL A 84 4.13 0.80 -10.06
C VAL A 84 4.82 -0.42 -10.67
N LEU A 85 5.94 -0.23 -11.37
CA LEU A 85 6.70 -1.33 -11.96
C LEU A 85 7.29 -2.27 -10.92
N ILE A 86 7.82 -1.74 -9.81
CA ILE A 86 8.33 -2.54 -8.69
C ILE A 86 7.18 -3.29 -8.01
N GLY A 87 6.01 -2.65 -7.82
CA GLY A 87 4.81 -3.31 -7.30
C GLY A 87 4.34 -4.46 -8.20
N ALA A 88 4.38 -4.27 -9.52
CA ALA A 88 4.07 -5.33 -10.47
C ALA A 88 5.10 -6.46 -10.43
N LEU A 89 6.40 -6.15 -10.35
CA LEU A 89 7.48 -7.13 -10.18
C LEU A 89 7.29 -7.94 -8.89
N ARG A 90 6.92 -7.28 -7.79
CA ARG A 90 6.63 -7.92 -6.51
C ARG A 90 5.48 -8.92 -6.63
N ARG A 91 4.35 -8.48 -7.23
CA ARG A 91 3.13 -9.29 -7.39
C ARG A 91 3.30 -10.46 -8.37
N LEU A 92 4.00 -10.24 -9.48
CA LEU A 92 4.05 -11.20 -10.60
C LEU A 92 5.32 -12.05 -10.60
N GLY A 93 6.48 -11.43 -10.36
CA GLY A 93 7.78 -12.09 -10.43
C GLY A 93 8.22 -12.69 -9.09
N LEU A 94 8.00 -11.96 -7.99
CA LEU A 94 8.59 -12.27 -6.69
C LEU A 94 7.62 -12.89 -5.69
N ALA A 95 6.39 -13.20 -6.09
CA ALA A 95 5.42 -13.88 -5.24
C ALA A 95 6.02 -15.17 -4.62
N HIS A 96 5.81 -15.39 -3.33
CA HIS A 96 6.36 -16.54 -2.59
C HIS A 96 7.90 -16.64 -2.61
N THR A 97 8.61 -15.53 -2.80
CA THR A 97 10.07 -15.45 -2.61
C THR A 97 10.40 -14.61 -1.39
N ARG A 98 11.67 -14.63 -0.95
CA ARG A 98 12.16 -13.78 0.14
C ARG A 98 12.07 -12.28 -0.17
N LEU A 99 11.85 -11.92 -1.45
CA LEU A 99 11.69 -10.54 -1.90
C LEU A 99 10.22 -10.15 -2.14
N ALA A 100 9.26 -11.04 -1.83
CA ALA A 100 7.83 -10.76 -1.97
C ALA A 100 7.39 -9.58 -1.10
N ASP A 101 7.96 -9.41 0.09
CA ASP A 101 7.63 -8.31 1.01
C ASP A 101 8.77 -7.29 1.15
N ALA A 102 9.78 -7.39 0.28
CA ALA A 102 10.96 -6.53 0.34
C ALA A 102 10.63 -5.10 -0.12
N THR A 103 11.24 -4.11 0.54
CA THR A 103 11.08 -2.70 0.18
C THR A 103 11.56 -2.41 -1.24
N CYS A 104 11.06 -1.33 -1.85
CA CYS A 104 11.52 -0.86 -3.16
C CYS A 104 13.05 -0.70 -3.21
N GLY A 105 13.67 -0.20 -2.15
CA GLY A 105 15.12 -0.03 -2.05
C GLY A 105 15.85 -1.37 -2.03
N THR A 106 15.30 -2.35 -1.32
CA THR A 106 15.86 -3.70 -1.27
C THR A 106 15.79 -4.40 -2.64
N ILE A 107 14.64 -4.30 -3.32
CA ILE A 107 14.46 -4.82 -4.68
C ILE A 107 15.44 -4.13 -5.64
N ARG A 108 15.55 -2.79 -5.56
CA ARG A 108 16.50 -2.01 -6.35
C ARG A 108 17.93 -2.50 -6.16
N LEU A 109 18.38 -2.69 -4.92
CA LEU A 109 19.75 -3.12 -4.62
C LEU A 109 20.03 -4.57 -5.03
N LYS A 110 19.08 -5.48 -4.79
CA LYS A 110 19.31 -6.93 -4.93
C LYS A 110 19.03 -7.47 -6.33
N LEU A 111 18.17 -6.81 -7.12
CA LEU A 111 17.77 -7.28 -8.45
C LEU A 111 18.08 -6.30 -9.58
N LEU A 112 18.01 -4.98 -9.34
CA LEU A 112 18.17 -3.98 -10.40
C LEU A 112 19.58 -3.37 -10.45
N LYS A 113 20.24 -3.27 -9.29
CA LYS A 113 21.60 -2.71 -9.13
C LYS A 113 22.63 -3.83 -8.97
N ILE A 114 22.50 -4.87 -9.78
CA ILE A 114 23.42 -6.02 -9.82
C ILE A 114 24.45 -5.85 -10.93
N GLY A 115 25.64 -6.40 -10.72
CA GLY A 115 26.65 -6.53 -11.78
C GLY A 115 26.33 -7.74 -12.66
N ALA A 116 26.06 -7.51 -13.94
CA ALA A 116 25.84 -8.56 -14.93
C ALA A 116 26.38 -8.14 -16.31
N GLN A 117 26.86 -9.11 -17.09
CA GLN A 117 27.21 -8.89 -18.49
C GLN A 117 25.93 -8.95 -19.33
N VAL A 118 25.55 -7.82 -19.92
CA VAL A 118 24.39 -7.72 -20.81
C VAL A 118 24.85 -7.73 -22.26
N ARG A 119 24.35 -8.69 -23.05
CA ARG A 119 24.54 -8.75 -24.50
C ARG A 119 23.22 -8.50 -25.20
N VAL A 120 23.13 -7.38 -25.92
CA VAL A 120 21.95 -6.99 -26.68
C VAL A 120 22.13 -7.36 -28.15
N SER A 121 21.09 -7.95 -28.73
CA SER A 121 20.95 -8.25 -30.16
C SER A 121 19.60 -7.75 -30.66
N VAL A 122 19.40 -7.74 -31.98
CA VAL A 122 18.15 -7.28 -32.61
C VAL A 122 16.90 -7.97 -32.05
N ARG A 123 17.01 -9.26 -31.66
CA ARG A 123 15.84 -10.06 -31.22
C ARG A 123 15.87 -10.42 -29.73
N ARG A 124 17.01 -10.27 -29.07
CA ARG A 124 17.24 -10.87 -27.74
C ARG A 124 18.17 -10.03 -26.89
N ILE A 125 17.84 -9.97 -25.61
CA ILE A 125 18.73 -9.50 -24.55
C ILE A 125 19.17 -10.73 -23.77
N LYS A 126 20.48 -10.93 -23.62
CA LYS A 126 21.07 -11.97 -22.77
C LYS A 126 21.69 -11.29 -21.56
N VAL A 127 21.34 -11.75 -20.37
CA VAL A 127 21.91 -11.28 -19.11
C VAL A 127 22.69 -12.44 -18.50
N ALA A 128 24.00 -12.29 -18.36
CA ALA A 128 24.86 -13.26 -17.71
C ALA A 128 25.32 -12.70 -16.35
N MET A 129 24.95 -13.39 -15.28
CA MET A 129 25.30 -13.00 -13.91
C MET A 129 26.62 -13.67 -13.48
N ALA A 130 27.31 -13.08 -12.52
CA ALA A 130 28.47 -13.73 -11.89
C ALA A 130 28.04 -15.04 -11.20
N SER A 131 28.89 -16.06 -11.24
CA SER A 131 28.62 -17.37 -10.61
C SER A 131 28.37 -17.27 -9.11
N ALA A 132 28.99 -16.30 -8.44
CA ALA A 132 28.83 -16.02 -7.01
C ALA A 132 27.70 -15.03 -6.69
N CYS A 133 26.81 -14.70 -7.65
CA CYS A 133 25.75 -13.74 -7.38
C CYS A 133 24.67 -14.35 -6.46
N PRO A 134 24.44 -13.77 -5.26
CA PRO A 134 23.57 -14.38 -4.25
C PRO A 134 22.08 -14.37 -4.61
N TYR A 135 21.65 -13.54 -5.57
CA TYR A 135 20.25 -13.38 -5.96
C TYR A 135 19.96 -13.85 -7.39
N ALA A 136 20.83 -14.70 -7.95
CA ALA A 136 20.70 -15.19 -9.31
C ALA A 136 19.45 -16.06 -9.49
N GLU A 137 19.09 -16.87 -8.48
CA GLU A 137 17.92 -17.73 -8.51
C GLU A 137 16.62 -16.91 -8.49
N GLU A 138 16.51 -15.92 -7.60
CA GLU A 138 15.34 -15.04 -7.55
C GLU A 138 15.18 -14.22 -8.84
N PHE A 139 16.29 -13.77 -9.43
CA PHE A 139 16.26 -13.09 -10.72
C PHE A 139 15.75 -14.00 -11.84
N ALA A 140 16.28 -15.22 -11.93
CA ALA A 140 15.89 -16.19 -12.95
C ALA A 140 14.41 -16.60 -12.80
N LEU A 141 13.95 -16.81 -11.56
CA LEU A 141 12.56 -17.14 -11.24
C LEU A 141 11.61 -16.00 -11.60
N ALA A 142 11.94 -14.77 -11.23
CA ALA A 142 11.13 -13.60 -11.57
C ALA A 142 11.01 -13.42 -13.09
N HIS A 143 12.12 -13.57 -13.81
CA HIS A 143 12.14 -13.52 -15.26
C HIS A 143 11.27 -14.62 -15.89
N ALA A 144 11.37 -15.86 -15.41
CA ALA A 144 10.57 -16.98 -15.90
C ALA A 144 9.06 -16.74 -15.70
N ARG A 145 8.67 -16.26 -14.51
CA ARG A 145 7.26 -15.96 -14.18
C ARG A 145 6.69 -14.81 -15.02
N ILE A 146 7.45 -13.73 -15.18
CA ILE A 146 7.03 -12.59 -15.99
C ILE A 146 6.90 -12.99 -17.46
N ARG A 147 7.80 -13.83 -17.99
CA ARG A 147 7.66 -14.35 -19.36
C ARG A 147 6.46 -15.28 -19.55
N GLY A 148 6.09 -16.02 -18.52
CA GLY A 148 4.91 -16.91 -18.53
C GLY A 148 3.59 -16.17 -18.33
N CYS A 149 3.63 -14.95 -17.80
CA CYS A 149 2.46 -14.10 -17.70
C CYS A 149 2.09 -13.61 -19.11
N GLY A 150 1.09 -14.24 -19.73
CA GLY A 150 0.48 -13.72 -20.96
C GLY A 150 -0.04 -12.30 -20.77
N PRO A 151 -0.45 -11.60 -21.85
CA PRO A 151 -1.03 -10.27 -21.73
C PRO A 151 -2.14 -10.32 -20.67
N MET A 152 -1.99 -9.49 -19.64
CA MET A 152 -2.94 -9.39 -18.53
C MET A 152 -4.33 -9.24 -19.13
N MET A 153 -5.17 -10.27 -18.97
CA MET A 153 -6.58 -10.13 -19.33
C MET A 153 -7.10 -8.97 -18.48
N PRO A 154 -7.76 -7.96 -19.09
CA PRO A 154 -8.31 -6.86 -18.32
C PRO A 154 -9.21 -7.42 -17.22
N PRO A 155 -9.25 -6.79 -16.03
CA PRO A 155 -10.18 -7.20 -14.99
C PRO A 155 -11.58 -7.29 -15.60
N ASP A 156 -12.28 -8.39 -15.32
CA ASP A 156 -13.64 -8.64 -15.78
C ASP A 156 -14.50 -7.37 -15.58
N PRO A 157 -15.15 -6.83 -16.63
CA PRO A 157 -16.01 -5.65 -16.47
C PRO A 157 -17.22 -5.91 -15.55
N ASN A 158 -17.54 -7.16 -15.22
CA ASN A 158 -18.57 -7.52 -14.25
C ASN A 158 -18.07 -8.61 -13.28
N PRO A 159 -17.25 -8.25 -12.27
CA PRO A 159 -16.87 -9.21 -11.25
C PRO A 159 -18.12 -9.67 -10.47
N PRO A 160 -18.16 -10.94 -10.00
CA PRO A 160 -19.26 -11.43 -9.18
C PRO A 160 -19.45 -10.53 -7.95
N THR A 161 -20.67 -10.04 -7.76
CA THR A 161 -21.10 -9.06 -6.74
C THR A 161 -21.15 -9.64 -5.31
N ASN A 162 -20.45 -10.75 -5.06
CA ASN A 162 -20.32 -11.32 -3.72
C ASN A 162 -19.26 -10.54 -2.93
N ASN A 163 -19.74 -9.55 -2.18
CA ASN A 163 -18.99 -8.58 -1.38
C ASN A 163 -18.05 -9.19 -0.31
N ARG A 164 -17.96 -10.52 -0.17
CA ARG A 164 -17.10 -11.18 0.82
C ARG A 164 -15.69 -11.52 0.31
N GLU A 165 -15.49 -11.76 -0.98
CA GLU A 165 -14.18 -12.20 -1.50
C GLU A 165 -13.21 -11.04 -1.78
N TYR A 166 -13.73 -9.85 -2.10
CA TYR A 166 -12.90 -8.68 -2.45
C TYR A 166 -12.17 -8.03 -1.26
N ILE A 167 -12.63 -8.23 -0.03
CA ILE A 167 -12.01 -7.63 1.17
C ILE A 167 -10.75 -8.42 1.60
N THR A 168 -10.66 -9.69 1.22
CA THR A 168 -9.57 -10.61 1.59
C THR A 168 -8.43 -10.71 0.57
N GLY A 169 -8.44 -9.89 -0.49
CA GLY A 169 -7.30 -9.79 -1.41
C GLY A 169 -6.11 -9.04 -0.77
N PRO A 170 -4.85 -9.29 -1.21
CA PRO A 170 -3.65 -8.67 -0.62
C PRO A 170 -3.53 -7.15 -0.84
N ASP A 171 -4.47 -6.52 -1.55
CA ASP A 171 -4.51 -5.07 -1.79
C ASP A 171 -5.82 -4.49 -1.23
N LYS A 172 -5.75 -4.02 0.02
CA LYS A 172 -6.89 -3.52 0.82
C LYS A 172 -7.30 -2.10 0.47
N THR A 173 -7.62 -1.81 -0.80
CA THR A 173 -8.07 -0.46 -1.19
C THR A 173 -9.58 -0.46 -1.46
N PRO A 174 -10.42 0.15 -0.59
CA PRO A 174 -11.85 0.24 -0.85
C PRO A 174 -12.18 1.29 -1.92
N HIS A 175 -12.98 0.92 -2.91
CA HIS A 175 -13.60 1.85 -3.85
C HIS A 175 -14.77 2.58 -3.16
N ILE A 176 -14.72 3.91 -3.13
CA ILE A 176 -15.64 4.76 -2.35
C ILE A 176 -16.91 4.99 -3.16
N ALA A 177 -18.02 4.34 -2.80
CA ALA A 177 -19.36 4.75 -3.24
C ALA A 177 -19.84 5.91 -2.35
N ALA A 178 -20.26 7.01 -2.99
CA ALA A 178 -20.77 8.20 -2.31
C ALA A 178 -22.13 7.90 -1.68
N THR A 179 -22.23 7.94 -0.35
CA THR A 179 -23.50 8.02 0.39
C THR A 179 -23.26 8.68 1.75
N THR A 180 -24.28 9.35 2.28
CA THR A 180 -24.34 10.19 3.49
C THR A 180 -23.47 9.71 4.67
N ALA A 181 -22.60 10.59 5.16
CA ALA A 181 -21.70 10.31 6.26
C ALA A 181 -22.41 10.41 7.63
N ARG A 182 -22.27 9.40 8.50
CA ARG A 182 -22.69 9.43 9.92
C ARG A 182 -21.48 9.22 10.83
N VAL A 183 -21.51 9.85 12.00
CA VAL A 183 -20.47 9.73 13.03
C VAL A 183 -20.85 8.56 13.95
N LEU A 184 -20.06 7.49 13.93
CA LEU A 184 -20.23 6.36 14.85
C LEU A 184 -19.30 6.56 16.05
N HIS A 185 -19.84 6.46 17.26
CA HIS A 185 -19.06 6.47 18.49
C HIS A 185 -18.76 5.01 18.88
N VAL A 186 -17.50 4.71 19.17
CA VAL A 186 -17.09 3.42 19.74
C VAL A 186 -17.09 3.59 21.25
N ASP A 187 -18.05 2.95 21.93
CA ASP A 187 -18.04 2.87 23.39
C ASP A 187 -16.90 1.94 23.82
N ALA A 188 -15.95 2.49 24.56
CA ALA A 188 -14.93 1.70 25.23
C ALA A 188 -15.61 0.86 26.32
N THR A 189 -15.83 -0.43 26.04
CA THR A 189 -16.26 -1.38 27.06
C THR A 189 -15.08 -1.60 28.01
N PRO A 190 -15.19 -1.30 29.32
CA PRO A 190 -14.09 -1.59 30.25
C PRO A 190 -14.03 -3.10 30.49
N ALA A 191 -12.87 -3.69 30.24
CA ALA A 191 -12.55 -5.06 30.59
C ALA A 191 -12.78 -5.29 32.09
N GLY A 192 -13.48 -6.37 32.42
CA GLY A 192 -13.89 -6.69 33.79
C GLY A 192 -12.71 -6.88 34.75
N SER A 193 -12.86 -6.29 35.93
CA SER A 193 -12.07 -6.64 37.11
C SER A 193 -12.89 -7.61 37.96
N ALA A 194 -12.52 -8.89 37.90
CA ALA A 194 -12.92 -9.88 38.88
C ALA A 194 -12.42 -9.44 40.26
N ARG A 195 -13.33 -9.24 41.21
CA ARG A 195 -13.02 -8.99 42.62
C ARG A 195 -13.41 -10.24 43.41
N ASN A 196 -12.38 -11.02 43.76
CA ASN A 196 -12.44 -12.05 44.79
C ASN A 196 -12.37 -11.33 46.15
N GLN A 197 -13.43 -11.43 46.94
CA GLN A 197 -13.46 -11.60 48.40
C GLN A 197 -14.91 -11.63 48.88
#